data_AF-W6L0Q6-F1
#
_entry.id   AF-W6L0Q6-F1
#
_cell.length_a   1.000
_cell.length_b   1.000
_cell.length_c   1.000
_cell.angle_alpha   90.00
_cell.angle_beta   90.00
_cell.angle_gamma   90.00
#
_symmetry.space_group_name_H-M   'P 1'
#
loop_
_entity.id
_entity.type
_entity.pdbx_description
1 polymer ?
#
loop_
_entity_poly.entity_id
_entity_poly.type
_entity_poly.pdbx_seq_one_letter_code
_entity_poly.pdbx_strand_id
1 'polypeptide(L)' 'MTFVNSQGANLEVFLPRKSLFIMSDESRYSWMHAIRLEDVTNRRVSITIRELSESFKKENEIMSNQILDTAKKFI' A
#
# COMPACT_ATOMS: atom_id res chain seq x y z
N MET A 1 9.01 -9.68 0.26
CA MET A 1 8.78 -8.26 0.56
C MET A 1 9.36 -8.02 1.91
N THR A 2 10.33 -7.11 1.96
CA THR A 2 11.12 -6.84 3.15
C THR A 2 10.47 -5.72 3.93
N PHE A 3 10.33 -5.93 5.24
CA PHE A 3 9.91 -4.93 6.20
C PHE A 3 11.06 -4.59 7.12
N VAL A 4 11.25 -3.29 7.39
CA VAL A 4 12.27 -2.80 8.33
C VAL A 4 11.64 -1.75 9.25
N ASN A 5 11.90 -1.86 10.55
CA ASN A 5 11.46 -0.87 11.53
C ASN A 5 12.62 0.02 12.02
N SER A 6 12.30 1.03 12.82
CA SER A 6 13.28 2.00 13.34
C SER A 6 14.29 1.39 14.32
N GLN A 7 13.98 0.24 14.92
CA GLN A 7 14.89 -0.51 15.79
C GLN A 7 15.87 -1.40 15.01
N GLY A 8 15.79 -1.42 13.67
CA GLY A 8 16.65 -2.23 12.81
C GLY A 8 16.21 -3.69 12.69
N ALA A 9 15.03 -4.07 13.19
CA ALA A 9 14.47 -5.38 12.93
C ALA A 9 14.08 -5.51 11.46
N ASN A 10 14.33 -6.69 10.89
CA ASN A 10 13.93 -7.01 9.53
C ASN A 10 12.98 -8.22 9.51
N LEU A 11 12.03 -8.20 8.58
CA LEU A 11 11.09 -9.29 8.35
C LEU A 11 10.90 -9.54 6.86
N GLU A 12 10.91 -10.81 6.46
CA GLU A 12 10.64 -11.23 5.09
C GLU A 12 9.24 -11.82 4.97
N VAL A 13 8.42 -11.15 4.16
CA VAL A 13 7.06 -11.62 3.85
C VAL A 13 7.03 -12.18 2.44
N PHE A 14 6.75 -13.49 2.33
CA PHE A 14 6.48 -14.12 1.05
C PHE A 14 5.07 -13.75 0.57
N LEU A 15 4.98 -13.23 -0.66
CA LEU A 15 3.71 -12.87 -1.29
C LEU A 15 3.45 -13.82 -2.47
N PRO A 16 2.61 -14.85 -2.32
CA PRO A 16 2.27 -15.75 -3.43
C PRO A 16 1.65 -15.01 -4.63
N ARG A 17 1.58 -15.67 -5.79
CA ARG A 17 0.79 -15.13 -6.92
C ARG A 17 -0.69 -15.17 -6.55
N LYS A 18 -1.43 -14.13 -6.95
CA LYS A 18 -2.88 -13.99 -6.69
C LYS A 18 -3.25 -13.87 -5.20
N SER A 19 -2.30 -13.60 -4.31
CA SER A 19 -2.59 -13.28 -2.91
C SER A 19 -3.02 -11.82 -2.77
N LEU A 20 -3.99 -11.58 -1.90
CA LEU A 20 -4.23 -10.26 -1.32
C LEU A 20 -3.32 -10.09 -0.10
N PHE A 21 -2.61 -8.98 -0.01
CA PHE A 21 -1.81 -8.63 1.14
C PHE A 21 -2.35 -7.34 1.75
N ILE A 22 -2.75 -7.41 3.03
CA ILE A 22 -3.37 -6.30 3.75
C ILE A 22 -2.33 -5.76 4.74
N MET A 23 -2.05 -4.46 4.62
CA MET A 23 -1.22 -3.72 5.57
C MET A 23 -2.10 -2.78 6.37
N SER A 24 -2.11 -2.95 7.69
CA SER A 24 -2.85 -2.10 8.63
C SER A 24 -1.98 -1.76 9.84
N ASP A 25 -2.33 -0.66 10.50
CA ASP A 25 -1.73 -0.20 11.74
C ASP A 25 -0.19 -0.18 11.71
N GLU A 26 0.45 -0.85 12.66
CA GLU A 26 1.90 -0.83 12.86
C GLU A 26 2.63 -1.15 11.55
N SER A 27 2.24 -2.23 10.85
CA SER A 27 2.87 -2.65 9.59
C SER A 27 2.82 -1.58 8.49
N ARG A 28 1.82 -0.69 8.52
CA ARG A 28 1.64 0.38 7.54
C ARG A 28 2.32 1.68 7.95
N TYR A 29 2.29 2.03 9.24
CA TYR A 29 2.70 3.34 9.73
C TYR A 29 4.08 3.36 10.38
N SER A 30 4.50 2.26 11.01
CA SER A 30 5.75 2.17 11.78
C SER A 30 6.84 1.40 11.06
N TRP A 31 6.50 0.67 10.00
CA TRP A 31 7.45 -0.12 9.23
C TRP A 31 7.60 0.41 7.80
N MET A 32 8.83 0.41 7.31
CA MET A 32 9.12 0.60 5.89
C MET A 32 9.04 -0.74 5.18
N HIS A 33 8.56 -0.74 3.94
CA HIS A 33 8.50 -1.95 3.11
C HIS A 33 9.16 -1.71 1.75
N ALA A 34 9.86 -2.73 1.25
CA ALA A 34 10.50 -2.71 -0.05
C ALA A 34 10.53 -4.11 -0.68
N ILE A 35 10.81 -4.16 -1.98
CA ILE A 35 11.14 -5.40 -2.68
C ILE A 35 12.60 -5.25 -3.12
N ARG A 36 13.48 -6.12 -2.62
CA ARG A 36 14.88 -6.12 -3.05
C ARG A 36 15.00 -6.62 -4.48
N LEU A 37 16.02 -6.17 -5.19
CA LEU A 37 16.18 -6.48 -6.61
C LEU A 37 16.35 -7.98 -6.84
N GLU A 38 17.11 -8.65 -5.98
CA GLU A 38 17.34 -10.10 -6.00
C GLU A 38 16.07 -10.94 -5.81
N ASP A 39 15.02 -10.38 -5.21
CA ASP A 39 13.73 -11.08 -5.02
C ASP A 39 12.81 -10.99 -6.26
N VAL A 40 13.17 -10.16 -7.25
CA VAL A 40 12.42 -10.01 -8.51
C VAL A 40 12.91 -11.05 -9.53
N THR A 41 12.51 -12.31 -9.33
CA THR A 41 12.97 -13.43 -10.16
C THR A 41 12.29 -13.51 -11.53
N ASN A 42 11.11 -12.91 -11.69
CA ASN A 42 10.30 -12.95 -12.90
C ASN A 42 9.41 -11.69 -12.99
N ARG A 43 8.82 -11.44 -14.17
CA ARG A 43 7.83 -10.37 -14.34
C ARG A 43 6.66 -10.56 -13.36
N ARG A 44 6.49 -9.59 -12.46
CA ARG A 44 5.41 -9.54 -11.48
C ARG A 44 4.73 -8.17 -11.52
N VAL A 45 3.41 -8.16 -11.56
CA VAL A 45 2.59 -6.94 -11.47
C VAL A 45 1.79 -7.00 -10.17
N SER A 46 1.68 -5.88 -9.48
CA SER A 46 0.84 -5.73 -8.29
C SER A 46 -0.15 -4.59 -8.49
N ILE A 47 -1.31 -4.69 -7.87
CA ILE A 47 -2.30 -3.62 -7.78
C ILE A 47 -2.38 -3.25 -6.30
N THR A 48 -2.15 -1.98 -5.99
CA THR A 48 -2.26 -1.47 -4.62
C THR A 48 -3.50 -0.60 -4.52
N ILE A 49 -4.41 -0.97 -3.62
CA ILE A 49 -5.66 -0.25 -3.38
C ILE A 49 -5.55 0.43 -2.02
N ARG A 50 -5.90 1.71 -1.96
CA ARG A 50 -5.86 2.53 -0.74
C ARG A 50 -7.01 3.52 -0.75
N GLU A 51 -7.48 3.86 0.43
CA GLU A 51 -8.35 5.02 0.62
C GLU A 51 -7.53 6.32 0.57
N LEU A 52 -8.22 7.43 0.29
CA LEU A 52 -7.64 8.76 0.45
C LEU A 52 -7.29 8.98 1.93
N SER A 53 -6.13 9.57 2.23
CA SER A 53 -5.74 9.85 3.60
C SER A 53 -6.61 10.96 4.21
N GLU A 54 -6.78 10.93 5.53
CA GLU A 54 -7.53 11.96 6.24
C GLU A 54 -6.92 13.36 6.06
N SER A 55 -5.59 13.47 5.98
CA SER A 55 -4.91 14.74 5.67
C SER A 55 -5.30 15.26 4.27
N PHE A 56 -5.27 14.37 3.27
CA PHE A 56 -5.65 14.74 1.90
C PHE A 56 -7.11 15.17 1.82
N LYS A 57 -8.02 14.43 2.47
CA LYS A 57 -9.45 14.76 2.53
C LYS A 57 -9.67 16.14 3.15
N LYS A 58 -8.99 16.47 4.26
CA LYS A 58 -9.13 17.76 4.95
C LYS A 58 -8.58 18.93 4.13
N GLU A 59 -7.43 18.75 3.49
CA GLU A 59 -6.79 19.81 2.70
C GLU A 59 -7.46 20.01 1.33
N ASN A 60 -8.10 18.97 0.79
CA ASN A 60 -8.62 18.94 -0.58
C ASN A 60 -10.08 18.46 -0.65
N GLU A 61 -10.94 18.97 0.22
CA GLU A 61 -12.31 18.45 0.41
C GLU A 61 -13.11 18.33 -0.91
N ILE A 62 -13.13 19.39 -1.73
CA ILE A 62 -13.87 19.40 -3.01
C ILE A 62 -13.33 18.32 -3.96
N MET A 63 -12.02 18.27 -4.14
CA MET A 63 -11.36 17.29 -5.01
C MET A 63 -11.58 15.87 -4.50
N SER A 64 -11.47 15.65 -3.19
CA SER A 64 -11.72 14.35 -2.57
C SER A 64 -13.14 13.87 -2.86
N ASN A 65 -14.14 14.74 -2.72
CA ASN A 65 -15.53 14.42 -3.01
C ASN A 65 -15.75 14.09 -4.49
N GLN A 66 -15.11 14.82 -5.41
CA GLN A 66 -15.17 14.54 -6.84
C GLN A 66 -14.55 13.19 -7.21
N ILE A 67 -13.39 12.86 -6.63
CA ILE A 67 -12.73 11.57 -6.85
C ILE A 67 -13.65 10.43 -6.39
N LEU A 68 -14.21 10.54 -5.18
CA LEU A 68 -15.08 9.51 -4.62
C LEU A 68 -16.40 9.36 -5.38
N ASP A 69 -17.00 10.47 -5.82
CA ASP A 69 -18.23 10.46 -6.63
C ASP A 69 -17.99 9.82 -8.00
N THR A 70 -16.88 10.16 -8.66
CA THR A 70 -16.49 9.57 -9.93
C THR A 70 -16.25 8.07 -9.80
N ALA A 71 -15.50 7.65 -8.77
CA ALA A 71 -15.21 6.25 -8.51
C ALA A 71 -16.49 5.40 -8.29
N LYS A 72 -17.51 5.96 -7.63
CA LYS A 72 -18.81 5.28 -7.41
C LYS A 72 -19.63 5.10 -8.69
N LYS A 73 -19.43 5.96 -9.69
CA LYS A 73 -20.17 5.97 -10.96
C LYS A 73 -19.50 5.15 -12.04
N PHE A 74 -18.32 4.59 -11.78
CA PHE A 74 -17.63 3.70 -12.70
C PHE A 74 -18.31 2.33 -12.69
N ILE A 75 -19.32 2.18 -13.56
CA ILE A 75 -20.02 0.93 -13.89
C ILE A 75 -19.82 0.67 -15.37
#